data_AF-A0A396M4L8-F1
#
_entry.id   AF-A0A396M4L8-F1
#
_cell.length_a   1.000
_cell.length_b   1.000
_cell.length_c   1.000
_cell.angle_alpha   90.00
_cell.angle_beta   90.00
_cell.angle_gamma   90.00
#
_symmetry.space_group_name_H-M   'P 1'
#
loop_
_entity.id
_entity.type
_entity.pdbx_description
1 polymer ?
#
loop_
_entity_poly.entity_id
_entity_poly.type
_entity_poly.pdbx_seq_one_letter_code
_entity_poly.pdbx_strand_id
1 'polypeptide(L)'
;MKKIKMSIPVSHFRRRLESFINERHPNLKNAKRLIATRSVQAAQAFSSAVLAGDSETAARTKADALLFEGLLFSKYDTIRCIIATEFPKIPPD
;
A
#
# COMPACT_ATOMS: atom_id res chain seq x y z
N MET A 1 -20.52 -25.83 10.60
CA MET A 1 -20.25 -24.98 9.43
C MET A 1 -18.74 -24.67 9.39
N LYS A 2 -18.00 -25.16 8.40
CA LYS A 2 -16.58 -24.81 8.23
C LYS A 2 -16.50 -23.33 7.82
N LYS A 3 -16.08 -22.44 8.73
CA LYS A 3 -15.72 -21.06 8.35
C LYS A 3 -14.60 -21.17 7.33
N ILE A 4 -14.87 -20.82 6.07
CA ILE A 4 -13.83 -20.63 5.06
C ILE A 4 -12.89 -19.57 5.64
N LYS A 5 -11.62 -19.90 5.90
CA LYS A 5 -10.62 -18.93 6.32
C LYS A 5 -10.42 -17.96 5.16
N MET A 6 -11.12 -16.83 5.18
CA MET A 6 -10.86 -15.73 4.25
C MET A 6 -9.48 -15.18 4.55
N SER A 7 -8.52 -15.48 3.68
CA SER A 7 -7.13 -15.04 3.79
C SER A 7 -6.65 -14.57 2.43
N ILE A 8 -5.98 -13.41 2.41
CA ILE A 8 -5.40 -12.82 1.22
C ILE A 8 -3.90 -13.12 1.23
N PRO A 9 -3.31 -13.64 0.14
CA PRO A 9 -1.91 -14.01 0.11
C PRO A 9 -0.98 -12.79 0.21
N VAL A 10 0.19 -12.97 0.82
CA VAL A 10 1.24 -11.92 0.93
C VAL A 10 1.61 -11.34 -0.43
N SER A 11 1.61 -12.16 -1.50
CA SER A 11 1.92 -11.72 -2.86
C SER A 11 0.93 -10.68 -3.42
N HIS A 12 -0.32 -10.67 -2.93
CA HIS A 12 -1.29 -9.63 -3.29
C HIS A 12 -0.92 -8.29 -2.66
N PHE A 13 -0.61 -8.26 -1.37
CA PHE A 13 -0.16 -7.04 -0.69
C PHE A 13 1.16 -6.53 -1.24
N ARG A 14 2.09 -7.44 -1.56
CA ARG A 14 3.37 -7.11 -2.20
C ARG A 14 3.18 -6.36 -3.50
N ARG A 15 2.39 -6.91 -4.42
CA ARG A 15 2.11 -6.27 -5.72
C ARG A 15 1.46 -4.90 -5.56
N ARG A 16 0.50 -4.76 -4.63
CA ARG A 16 -0.15 -3.46 -4.35
C ARG A 16 0.86 -2.42 -3.86
N LEU A 17 1.73 -2.79 -2.93
CA LEU A 17 2.73 -1.87 -2.39
C LEU A 17 3.82 -1.54 -3.41
N GLU A 18 4.24 -2.51 -4.24
CA GLU A 18 5.18 -2.27 -5.33
C GLU A 18 4.61 -1.28 -6.35
N SER A 19 3.35 -1.44 -6.78
CA SER A 19 2.70 -0.47 -7.68
C SER A 19 2.66 0.93 -7.06
N PHE A 20 2.19 1.02 -5.81
CA PHE A 20 2.07 2.28 -5.09
C PHE A 20 3.43 3.00 -4.95
N ILE A 21 4.48 2.28 -4.59
CA ILE A 21 5.84 2.83 -4.48
C ILE A 21 6.37 3.23 -5.86
N ASN A 22 6.14 2.42 -6.89
CA ASN A 22 6.63 2.72 -8.23
C ASN A 22 6.06 4.01 -8.80
N GLU A 23 4.78 4.27 -8.53
CA GLU A 23 4.05 5.45 -8.99
C GLU A 23 4.34 6.68 -8.14
N ARG A 24 4.33 6.53 -6.80
CA ARG A 24 4.26 7.65 -5.85
C ARG A 24 5.60 7.93 -5.17
N HIS A 25 6.49 6.95 -5.05
CA HIS A 25 7.72 7.02 -4.25
C HIS A 25 8.93 6.44 -5.01
N PRO A 26 9.37 7.04 -6.13
CA PRO A 26 10.43 6.47 -6.96
C PRO A 26 11.74 6.19 -6.22
N ASN A 27 12.04 6.96 -5.16
CA ASN A 27 13.23 6.77 -4.32
C ASN A 27 13.18 5.49 -3.46
N LEU A 28 12.00 4.87 -3.29
CA LEU A 28 11.79 3.67 -2.49
C LEU A 28 11.61 2.40 -3.34
N LYS A 29 11.70 2.48 -4.68
CA LYS A 29 11.47 1.33 -5.59
C LYS A 29 12.29 0.08 -5.25
N ASN A 30 13.50 0.27 -4.72
CA ASN A 30 14.40 -0.82 -4.33
C ASN A 30 14.38 -1.16 -2.84
N ALA A 31 13.43 -0.62 -2.06
CA ALA A 31 13.28 -0.88 -0.63
C ALA A 31 12.70 -2.28 -0.34
N LYS A 32 13.37 -3.33 -0.82
CA LYS A 32 12.92 -4.74 -0.74
C LYS A 32 12.54 -5.17 0.67
N ARG A 33 13.31 -4.75 1.68
CA ARG A 33 13.04 -5.07 3.09
C ARG A 33 11.73 -4.42 3.57
N LEU A 34 11.50 -3.15 3.24
CA LEU A 34 10.27 -2.45 3.58
C LEU A 34 9.07 -3.17 2.94
N ILE A 35 9.15 -3.45 1.64
CA ILE A 35 8.09 -4.11 0.88
C ILE A 35 7.76 -5.48 1.47
N ALA A 36 8.77 -6.31 1.74
CA ALA A 36 8.60 -7.65 2.30
C ALA A 36 7.94 -7.60 3.68
N THR A 37 8.47 -6.78 4.60
CA THR A 37 7.95 -6.65 5.97
C THR A 37 6.49 -6.19 5.98
N ARG A 38 6.18 -5.12 5.25
CA ARG A 38 4.84 -4.52 5.19
C ARG A 38 3.81 -5.46 4.58
N SER A 39 4.20 -6.22 3.55
CA SER A 39 3.31 -7.19 2.90
C SER A 39 2.92 -8.33 3.83
N VAL A 40 3.86 -8.83 4.62
CA VAL A 40 3.60 -9.88 5.62
C VAL A 40 2.72 -9.34 6.74
N GLN A 41 3.04 -8.16 7.28
CA GLN A 41 2.25 -7.51 8.33
C GLN A 41 0.81 -7.26 7.91
N ALA A 42 0.58 -6.75 6.69
CA ALA A 42 -0.75 -6.51 6.16
C ALA A 42 -1.56 -7.81 5.99
N ALA A 43 -0.95 -8.87 5.46
CA ALA A 43 -1.61 -10.17 5.30
C ALA A 43 -1.98 -10.81 6.66
N GLN A 44 -1.10 -10.67 7.65
CA GLN A 44 -1.35 -11.12 9.02
C GLN A 44 -2.48 -10.30 9.65
N ALA A 45 -2.45 -8.98 9.55
CA ALA A 45 -3.49 -8.12 10.10
C ALA A 45 -4.88 -8.40 9.49
N PHE A 46 -4.94 -8.59 8.17
CA PHE A 46 -6.18 -9.00 7.49
C PHE A 46 -6.71 -10.33 8.06
N SER A 47 -5.85 -11.35 8.10
CA SER A 47 -6.25 -12.69 8.56
C SER A 47 -6.67 -12.67 10.04
N SER A 48 -5.95 -11.93 10.89
CA SER A 48 -6.29 -11.76 12.30
C SER A 48 -7.62 -11.03 12.50
N ALA A 49 -7.89 -9.98 11.72
CA ALA A 49 -9.15 -9.25 11.77
C ALA A 49 -10.35 -10.13 11.35
N VAL A 50 -10.21 -10.89 10.27
CA VAL A 50 -11.22 -11.87 9.84
C VAL A 50 -11.47 -12.93 10.93
N LEU A 51 -10.41 -13.43 11.56
CA LEU A 51 -10.54 -14.41 12.65
C LEU A 51 -11.23 -13.82 13.88
N ALA A 52 -11.03 -12.52 14.14
CA ALA A 52 -11.71 -11.78 15.22
C ALA A 52 -13.19 -11.47 14.90
N GLY A 53 -13.66 -11.73 13.68
CA GLY A 53 -15.06 -11.51 13.27
C GLY A 53 -15.33 -10.16 12.63
N ASP A 54 -14.28 -9.39 12.29
CA ASP A 54 -14.44 -8.15 11.54
C ASP A 54 -15.04 -8.40 10.14
N SER A 55 -15.73 -7.40 9.60
CA SER A 55 -16.13 -7.40 8.19
C SER A 55 -14.89 -7.41 7.28
N GLU A 56 -15.04 -7.88 6.04
CA GLU A 56 -13.95 -7.85 5.06
C GLU A 56 -13.42 -6.41 4.85
N THR A 57 -14.32 -5.43 4.84
CA THR A 57 -13.96 -4.02 4.69
C THR A 57 -13.11 -3.53 5.86
N ALA A 58 -13.50 -3.81 7.10
CA ALA A 58 -12.72 -3.45 8.29
C ALA A 58 -11.37 -4.16 8.33
N ALA A 59 -11.32 -5.45 7.99
CA ALA A 59 -10.09 -6.22 7.90
C ALA A 59 -9.14 -5.64 6.83
N ARG A 60 -9.69 -5.21 5.70
CA ARG A 60 -8.93 -4.55 4.62
C ARG A 60 -8.40 -3.19 5.06
N THR A 61 -9.20 -2.37 5.75
CA THR A 61 -8.75 -1.08 6.30
C THR A 61 -7.59 -1.27 7.27
N LYS A 62 -7.66 -2.25 8.18
CA LYS A 62 -6.57 -2.56 9.12
C LYS A 62 -5.29 -3.01 8.38
N ALA A 63 -5.43 -3.84 7.37
CA ALA A 63 -4.30 -4.29 6.55
C ALA A 63 -3.67 -3.13 5.77
N ASP A 64 -4.48 -2.26 5.16
CA ASP A 64 -4.03 -1.12 4.37
C ASP A 64 -3.35 -0.05 5.24
N ALA A 65 -3.83 0.16 6.47
CA ALA A 65 -3.17 1.03 7.44
C ALA A 65 -1.72 0.61 7.70
N LEU A 66 -1.46 -0.69 7.85
CA LEU A 66 -0.10 -1.21 7.97
C LEU A 66 0.65 -1.19 6.64
N LEU A 67 -0.02 -1.49 5.52
CA LEU A 67 0.63 -1.58 4.22
C LEU A 67 1.21 -0.24 3.75
N PHE A 68 0.50 0.86 4.02
CA PHE A 68 0.83 2.21 3.53
C PHE A 68 1.25 3.20 4.63
N GLU A 69 1.50 2.73 5.85
CA GLU A 69 1.91 3.57 6.98
C GLU A 69 3.13 4.44 6.60
N GLY A 70 3.00 5.75 6.81
CA GLY A 70 4.06 6.72 6.50
C GLY A 70 4.28 6.97 5.00
N LEU A 71 3.52 6.34 4.11
CA LEU A 71 3.64 6.48 2.65
C LEU A 71 2.48 7.25 2.02
N LEU A 72 1.42 7.59 2.76
CA LEU A 72 0.26 8.29 2.21
C LEU A 72 0.60 9.67 1.66
N PHE A 73 1.49 10.41 2.35
CA PHE A 73 2.06 11.64 1.84
C PHE A 73 3.30 11.34 1.00
N SER A 74 3.30 11.80 -0.26
CA SER A 74 4.47 11.73 -1.14
C SER A 74 4.95 13.14 -1.49
N LYS A 75 6.22 13.42 -1.17
CA LYS A 75 6.90 14.64 -1.62
C LYS A 75 7.02 14.67 -3.15
N TYR A 76 7.30 13.52 -3.76
CA TYR A 76 7.44 13.40 -5.21
C TYR A 76 6.14 13.79 -5.92
N ASP A 77 5.00 13.23 -5.49
CA ASP A 77 3.71 13.58 -6.10
C ASP A 77 3.30 15.01 -5.84
N THR A 78 3.59 15.53 -4.65
CA THR A 78 3.29 16.92 -4.30
C THR A 78 4.01 17.86 -5.26
N ILE A 79 5.31 17.66 -5.46
CA ILE A 79 6.11 18.48 -6.38
C ILE A 79 5.63 18.29 -7.82
N ARG A 80 5.39 17.04 -8.26
CA ARG A 80 4.88 16.75 -9.61
C ARG A 80 3.54 17.46 -9.88
N CYS A 81 2.65 17.46 -8.89
CA CYS A 81 1.36 18.15 -8.97
C CYS A 81 1.53 19.67 -9.09
N ILE A 82 2.41 20.27 -8.26
CA ILE A 82 2.70 21.71 -8.30
C ILE A 82 3.28 22.10 -9.66
N ILE A 83 4.25 21.35 -10.19
CA ILE A 83 4.83 21.63 -11.50
C ILE A 83 3.75 21.57 -12.59
N ALA A 84 2.93 20.52 -12.60
CA ALA A 84 1.88 20.35 -13.60
C ALA A 84 0.80 21.43 -13.53
N THR A 85 0.47 21.92 -12.33
CA THR A 85 -0.64 22.87 -12.12
C THR A 85 -0.17 24.32 -12.27
N GLU A 86 0.96 24.67 -11.66
CA GLU A 86 1.45 26.05 -11.58
C GLU A 86 2.44 26.39 -12.71
N PHE A 87 3.07 25.38 -13.32
CA PHE A 87 4.07 25.56 -14.38
C PHE A 87 3.78 24.73 -15.65
N PRO A 88 2.57 24.81 -16.23
CA PRO A 88 2.14 23.93 -17.33
C PRO A 88 2.89 24.12 -18.65
N LYS A 89 3.71 25.18 -18.76
CA LYS A 89 4.53 25.48 -19.96
C LYS A 89 5.91 24.83 -19.93
N ILE A 90 6.28 24.15 -18.84
CA ILE A 90 7.48 23.31 -18.80
C ILE A 90 7.13 21.99 -19.50
N PRO A 91 7.85 21.58 -20.57
CA PRO A 91 7.61 20.29 -21.19
C PRO A 91 7.80 19.18 -20.15
N PRO A 92 6.92 18.16 -20.08
CA PRO A 92 7.23 16.97 -19.30
C PRO A 92 8.49 16.31 -19.87
N ASP A 93 9.33 15.75 -18.99
CA ASP A 93 10.52 14.96 -19.34
C ASP A 93 10.21 13.83 -20.34
#